data_AF-A0AAD5WJY1-F1
#
_entry.id   AF-A0AAD5WJY1-F1
#
_cell.length_a   1.000
_cell.length_b   1.000
_cell.length_c   1.000
_cell.angle_alpha   90.00
_cell.angle_beta   90.00
_cell.angle_gamma   90.00
#
_symmetry.space_group_name_H-M   'P 1'
#
loop_
_entity.id
_entity.type
_entity.pdbx_description
1 polymer ?
#
loop_
_entity_poly.entity_id
_entity_poly.type
_entity_poly.pdbx_seq_one_letter_code
_entity_poly.pdbx_strand_id
1 'polypeptide(L)' 'MSTDLANAAVTKLVTNDGEIFEAPVDVLRLSKTINTMLQSQGIDSESSDQSLRP' A
#
# COMPACT_ATOMS: atom_id res chain seq x y z
N MET A 1 5.37 22.73 -1.01
CA MET A 1 4.64 21.49 -1.31
C MET A 1 5.54 20.36 -0.85
N SER A 2 5.31 19.86 0.37
CA SER A 2 6.20 18.96 1.08
C SER A 2 6.23 17.58 0.42
N THR A 3 7.44 17.07 0.21
CA THR A 3 7.76 15.77 -0.37
C THR A 3 7.59 14.66 0.68
N ASP A 4 6.34 14.29 1.00
CA ASP A 4 6.04 13.15 1.89
C ASP A 4 5.99 11.80 1.14
N LEU A 5 6.33 11.77 -0.16
CA LEU A 5 6.39 10.52 -0.93
C LEU A 5 7.65 9.68 -0.64
N ALA A 6 8.65 10.23 0.06
CA ALA A 6 9.97 9.60 0.20
C ALA A 6 9.99 8.33 1.08
N ASN A 7 8.91 8.05 1.83
CA ASN A 7 8.83 6.90 2.72
C ASN A 7 7.58 6.03 2.49
N ALA A 8 6.80 6.30 1.45
CA ALA A 8 5.63 5.50 1.13
C ALA A 8 6.06 4.19 0.46
N ALA A 9 5.65 3.04 1.01
CA ALA A 9 5.86 1.76 0.37
C ALA A 9 5.19 1.77 -1.02
N VAL A 10 5.97 1.50 -2.07
CA VAL A 10 5.49 1.46 -3.47
C VAL A 10 5.34 0.00 -3.91
N THR A 11 4.19 -0.32 -4.51
CA THR A 11 3.89 -1.65 -5.04
C THR A 11 3.67 -1.60 -6.54
N LYS A 12 4.11 -2.66 -7.24
CA LYS A 12 3.93 -2.84 -8.69
C LYS A 12 2.61 -3.56 -8.97
N LEU A 13 1.79 -3.00 -9.85
CA LEU A 13 0.65 -3.68 -10.48
C LEU A 13 1.04 -4.06 -11.90
N VAL A 14 0.75 -5.29 -12.30
CA VAL A 14 0.98 -5.78 -13.66
C VAL A 14 -0.36 -6.05 -14.30
N THR A 15 -0.64 -5.40 -15.43
CA THR A 15 -1.86 -5.63 -16.21
C THR A 15 -1.75 -6.88 -17.06
N ASN A 16 -2.87 -7.31 -17.64
CA ASN A 16 -2.92 -8.53 -18.45
C ASN A 16 -2.03 -8.46 -19.72
N ASP A 17 -1.90 -7.27 -20.30
CA ASP A 17 -1.05 -6.97 -21.46
C ASP A 17 0.42 -6.70 -21.11
N GLY A 18 0.78 -6.80 -19.83
CA GLY A 18 2.16 -6.72 -19.36
C GLY A 18 2.65 -5.31 -19.04
N GLU A 19 1.77 -4.29 -19.04
CA GLU A 19 2.13 -2.98 -18.54
C GLU A 19 2.31 -2.99 -17.01
N ILE A 20 3.25 -2.18 -16.52
CA ILE A 20 3.62 -2.10 -15.11
C ILE A 20 3.28 -0.70 -14.59
N PHE A 21 2.47 -0.66 -13.53
CA PHE A 21 2.12 0.56 -12.82
C PHE A 21 2.70 0.53 -11.41
N GLU A 22 3.48 1.55 -11.06
CA GLU A 22 4.02 1.74 -9.72
C GLU A 22 3.17 2.79 -9.00
N ALA A 23 2.61 2.41 -7.85
CA ALA A 23 1.80 3.31 -7.05
C ALA A 23 2.07 3.08 -5.55
N PRO A 24 1.93 4.14 -4.72
CA PRO A 24 1.99 3.99 -3.27
C PRO A 24 0.90 3.04 -2.77
N VAL A 25 1.23 2.18 -1.79
CA VAL A 25 0.31 1.22 -1.18
C VAL A 25 -0.97 1.91 -0.66
N ASP A 26 -0.84 3.11 -0.10
CA ASP A 26 -2.00 3.85 0.42
C ASP A 26 -2.98 4.29 -0.67
N VAL A 27 -2.49 4.59 -1.88
CA VAL A 27 -3.34 4.86 -3.03
C VAL A 27 -4.02 3.57 -3.50
N LEU A 28 -3.29 2.46 -3.49
CA LEU A 28 -3.82 1.15 -3.88
C LEU A 28 -4.90 0.63 -2.90
N ARG A 29 -4.77 0.93 -1.61
CA ARG A 29 -5.74 0.60 -0.55
C ARG A 29 -7.11 1.26 -0.76
N LEU A 30 -7.21 2.33 -1.56
CA LEU A 30 -8.50 2.94 -1.92
C LEU A 30 -9.40 1.99 -2.71
N SER A 31 -8.83 1.02 -3.43
CA SER A 31 -9.60 -0.03 -4.10
C SER A 31 -9.97 -1.13 -3.12
N LYS A 32 -11.27 -1.38 -2.93
CA LYS A 32 -11.77 -2.45 -2.05
C LYS A 32 -11.16 -3.81 -2.39
N THR A 33 -11.10 -4.13 -3.69
CA THR A 33 -10.56 -5.41 -4.16
C THR A 33 -9.08 -5.55 -3.82
N ILE A 34 -8.28 -4.53 -4.13
CA ILE A 34 -6.83 -4.58 -3.88
C ILE A 34 -6.56 -4.59 -2.37
N ASN A 35 -7.31 -3.82 -1.59
CA ASN A 35 -7.18 -3.81 -0.13
C ASN A 35 -7.43 -5.22 0.46
N THR A 36 -8.48 -5.91 0.03
CA THR A 36 -8.73 -7.30 0.46
C THR A 36 -7.60 -8.26 0.06
N MET A 37 -7.01 -8.08 -1.12
CA MET A 37 -5.88 -8.89 -1.58
C MET A 37 -4.58 -8.61 -0.82
N LEU A 38 -4.34 -7.37 -0.40
CA LEU A 38 -3.17 -7.00 0.41
C LEU A 38 -3.30 -7.53 1.84
N GLN A 39 -4.49 -7.42 2.43
CA GLN A 39 -4.79 -7.94 3.77
C GLN A 39 -4.65 -9.47 3.83
N SER A 40 -5.14 -10.20 2.82
CA SER A 40 -5.04 -11.66 2.79
C SER A 40 -3.59 -12.16 2.69
N GLN A 41 -2.68 -11.36 2.14
CA GLN A 41 -1.26 -11.68 2.01
C GLN A 41 -0.43 -11.28 3.25
N GLY A 42 -1.05 -10.70 4.29
CA GLY A 42 -0.34 -10.27 5.49
C GLY A 42 0.56 -9.03 5.27
N ILE A 43 0.39 -8.34 4.14
CA ILE A 43 1.12 -7.11 3.79
C ILE A 43 0.64 -5.91 4.64
N ASP A 44 -0.39 -6.11 5.48
CA ASP A 44 -0.94 -5.11 6.41
C ASP A 44 -0.17 -4.96 7.73
N SER A 45 1.01 -5.57 7.84
CA SER A 45 1.83 -5.49 9.05
C SER A 45 2.84 -4.36 8.94
N GLU A 46 2.41 -3.09 9.00
CA GLU A 46 3.17 -1.91 9.49
C GLU A 46 2.31 -0.64 9.42
N SER A 47 1.29 -0.59 10.28
CA SER A 47 0.87 0.67 10.92
C SER A 47 0.33 0.34 12.31
N SER A 48 1.13 -0.41 13.07
CA SER A 48 0.97 -0.41 14.53
C SER A 48 1.56 0.91 15.01
N ASP A 49 0.73 1.95 15.12
CA ASP A 49 1.02 3.03 16.04
C ASP A 49 1.15 2.42 17.44
N GLN A 50 2.38 2.07 17.80
CA GLN A 50 2.76 1.62 19.13
C GLN A 50 2.96 2.85 20.03
N SER A 51 2.01 3.77 20.01
CA SER A 51 1.89 4.86 20.97
C SER A 51 0.56 4.68 21.67
N LEU A 52 0.59 4.51 22.99
CA LEU A 52 -0.54 4.28 23.91
C LEU A 52 -0.85 2.81 24.20
N ARG A 53 0.03 2.19 24.98
CA ARG A 53 -0.41 1.31 26.08
C ARG A 53 -0.40 2.15 27.38
N PRO A 54 -1.35 1.89 28.30
CA PRO A 54 -1.78 2.81 29.36
C PRO A 54 -0.72 3.14 30.40
#